data_AF-A0A9D8Q1E0-F1
#
_entry.id   AF-A0A9D8Q1E0-F1
#
_cell.length_a   1.000
_cell.length_b   1.000
_cell.length_c   1.000
_cell.angle_alpha   90.00
_cell.angle_beta   90.00
_cell.angle_gamma   90.00
#
_symmetry.space_group_name_H-M   'P 1'
#
loop_
_entity.id
_entity.type
_entity.pdbx_description
1 polymer ?
#
loop_
_entity_poly.entity_id
_entity_poly.type
_entity_poly.pdbx_seq_one_letter_code
_entity_poly.pdbx_strand_id
1 'polypeptide(L)'
;MSTDHQKYSTENQSDAIKQYAEARGIEIVRTYADAGKSGLKIEGRDALRQLIDDVQSGNTDFTLVLVYDVSRWGRFQDADESAYYEYICRRAGIAVEYCAEQFDNDGSPISTIVKGVKRAMAGEYSRELSTKVFAGQGRLIEKGYRQGGPAGFGLRRTLIDEHGVIKGVLDRGEHKSIQTDRVILTLGPAEEVDLVRGIYQAFVHQGYSEREIADDLNQRGIPTDLGRPWSRGT
;
A
#
# COMPACT_ATOMS: atom_id res chain seq x y z
N MET A 1 -7.90 5.05 -4.60
CA MET A 1 -7.07 6.18 -5.06
C MET A 1 -5.58 5.82 -4.92
N SER A 2 -5.06 4.91 -5.75
CA SER A 2 -3.65 4.48 -5.65
C SER A 2 -2.99 4.14 -7.00
N THR A 3 -3.79 3.96 -8.07
CA THR A 3 -3.29 3.63 -9.41
C THR A 3 -2.96 4.88 -10.24
N ASP A 4 -3.73 5.96 -10.12
CA ASP A 4 -3.50 7.15 -10.95
C ASP A 4 -2.29 7.99 -10.50
N HIS A 5 -2.01 8.07 -9.19
CA HIS A 5 -0.78 8.70 -8.70
C HIS A 5 0.47 7.87 -9.01
N GLN A 6 0.34 6.56 -9.27
CA GLN A 6 1.48 5.71 -9.63
C GLN A 6 1.94 5.93 -11.07
N LYS A 7 1.01 6.15 -12.02
CA LYS A 7 1.35 6.40 -13.44
C LYS A 7 2.22 7.65 -13.63
N TYR A 8 1.87 8.75 -12.98
CA TYR A 8 2.68 9.97 -13.01
C TYR A 8 4.03 9.82 -12.28
N SER A 9 4.16 8.87 -11.33
CA SER A 9 5.42 8.71 -10.59
C SER A 9 6.53 8.08 -11.43
N THR A 10 6.23 7.08 -12.29
CA THR A 10 7.27 6.35 -13.04
C THR A 10 7.75 7.13 -14.25
N GLU A 11 6.85 7.85 -14.93
CA GLU A 11 7.21 8.73 -16.06
C GLU A 11 8.08 9.88 -15.57
N ASN A 12 7.69 10.57 -14.48
CA ASN A 12 8.50 11.62 -13.89
C ASN A 12 9.89 11.14 -13.45
N GLN A 13 9.99 9.91 -12.94
CA GLN A 13 11.28 9.29 -12.58
C GLN A 13 12.14 9.04 -13.83
N SER A 14 11.54 8.50 -14.90
CA SER A 14 12.24 8.26 -16.16
C SER A 14 12.74 9.56 -16.77
N ASP A 15 11.91 10.62 -16.77
CA ASP A 15 12.28 11.92 -17.31
C ASP A 15 13.40 12.59 -16.49
N ALA A 16 13.35 12.48 -15.16
CA ALA A 16 14.45 12.97 -14.32
C ALA A 16 15.76 12.22 -14.57
N ILE A 17 15.72 10.90 -14.78
CA ILE A 17 16.90 10.10 -15.13
C ILE A 17 17.43 10.51 -16.51
N LYS A 18 16.56 10.72 -17.50
CA LYS A 18 16.96 11.19 -18.85
C LYS A 18 17.65 12.54 -18.79
N GLN A 19 17.07 13.51 -18.08
CA GLN A 19 17.67 14.83 -17.89
C GLN A 19 19.04 14.75 -17.21
N TYR A 20 19.16 13.89 -16.19
CA TYR A 20 20.43 13.64 -15.51
C TYR A 20 21.49 13.08 -16.46
N ALA A 21 21.09 12.12 -17.30
CA ALA A 21 21.95 11.47 -18.29
C ALA A 21 22.40 12.44 -19.38
N GLU A 22 21.46 13.19 -19.98
CA GLU A 22 21.74 14.20 -21.00
C GLU A 22 22.71 15.28 -20.50
N ALA A 23 22.49 15.79 -19.28
CA ALA A 23 23.35 16.81 -18.68
C ALA A 23 24.80 16.34 -18.46
N ARG A 24 25.04 15.02 -18.40
CA ARG A 24 26.35 14.41 -18.17
C ARG A 24 26.92 13.69 -19.39
N GLY A 25 26.22 13.74 -20.52
CA GLY A 25 26.61 13.02 -21.74
C GLY A 25 26.58 11.49 -21.57
N ILE A 26 25.69 10.98 -20.73
CA ILE A 26 25.48 9.54 -20.50
C ILE A 26 24.43 9.03 -21.49
N GLU A 27 24.74 7.97 -22.22
CA GLU A 27 23.80 7.28 -23.10
C GLU A 27 23.02 6.20 -22.34
N ILE A 28 21.69 6.22 -22.45
CA ILE A 28 20.83 5.20 -21.84
C ILE A 28 20.62 4.07 -22.86
N VAL A 29 21.30 2.95 -22.65
CA VAL A 29 21.21 1.76 -23.53
C VAL A 29 20.09 0.80 -23.15
N ARG A 30 19.62 0.84 -21.90
CA ARG A 30 18.60 -0.09 -21.37
C ARG A 30 17.84 0.53 -20.21
N THR A 31 16.60 0.08 -19.98
CA THR A 31 15.78 0.48 -18.82
C THR A 31 15.18 -0.74 -18.14
N TYR A 32 15.40 -0.86 -16.83
CA TYR A 32 14.80 -1.87 -15.97
C TYR A 32 13.70 -1.21 -15.13
N ALA A 33 12.45 -1.66 -15.24
CA ALA A 33 11.31 -1.02 -14.60
C ALA A 33 10.39 -2.01 -13.90
N ASP A 34 10.22 -1.85 -12.58
CA ASP A 34 9.27 -2.59 -11.74
C ASP A 34 8.08 -1.69 -11.37
N ALA A 35 7.03 -1.67 -12.21
CA ALA A 35 5.87 -0.82 -11.96
C ALA A 35 5.02 -1.33 -10.78
N GLY A 36 4.79 -0.47 -9.79
CA GLY A 36 3.86 -0.73 -8.68
C GLY A 36 4.30 -1.82 -7.69
N LYS A 37 5.59 -2.19 -7.69
CA LYS A 37 6.12 -3.24 -6.79
C LYS A 37 6.61 -2.67 -5.47
N SER A 38 6.55 -3.47 -4.42
CA SER A 38 7.10 -3.13 -3.10
C SER A 38 8.62 -3.10 -3.15
N GLY A 39 9.25 -2.09 -2.54
CA GLY A 39 10.70 -2.01 -2.40
C GLY A 39 11.27 -2.74 -1.17
N LEU A 40 10.42 -3.43 -0.40
CA LEU A 40 10.80 -4.07 0.88
C LEU A 40 11.46 -5.44 0.73
N LYS A 41 11.30 -6.06 -0.43
CA LYS A 41 11.82 -7.40 -0.78
C LYS A 41 12.24 -7.41 -2.24
N ILE A 42 13.18 -8.29 -2.58
CA ILE A 42 13.58 -8.53 -3.97
C ILE A 42 12.52 -9.34 -4.73
N GLU A 43 11.71 -10.13 -4.01
CA GLU A 43 10.63 -10.94 -4.57
C GLU A 43 9.59 -10.08 -5.30
N GLY A 44 9.32 -10.42 -6.57
CA GLY A 44 8.39 -9.70 -7.43
C GLY A 44 8.94 -8.44 -8.08
N ARG A 45 10.24 -8.15 -7.91
CA ARG A 45 11.01 -7.13 -8.63
C ARG A 45 11.82 -7.75 -9.74
N ASP A 46 11.12 -8.25 -10.76
CA ASP A 46 11.72 -9.05 -11.83
C ASP A 46 12.73 -8.26 -12.65
N ALA A 47 12.51 -6.95 -12.83
CA ALA A 47 13.46 -6.10 -13.58
C ALA A 47 14.73 -5.82 -12.78
N LEU A 48 14.63 -5.59 -11.47
CA LEU A 48 15.82 -5.48 -10.61
C LEU A 48 16.58 -6.81 -10.55
N ARG A 49 15.88 -7.95 -10.46
CA ARG A 49 16.53 -9.27 -10.49
C ARG A 49 17.27 -9.47 -11.81
N GLN A 50 16.62 -9.16 -12.93
CA GLN A 50 17.26 -9.25 -14.25
C GLN A 50 18.49 -8.36 -14.35
N LEU A 51 18.45 -7.13 -13.82
CA LEU A 51 19.65 -6.27 -13.75
C LEU A 51 20.79 -6.96 -13.00
N ILE A 52 20.51 -7.54 -11.83
CA ILE A 52 21.54 -8.22 -11.02
C ILE A 52 22.07 -9.46 -11.75
N ASP A 53 21.20 -10.23 -12.40
CA ASP A 53 21.58 -11.43 -13.16
C ASP A 53 22.45 -11.06 -14.39
N ASP A 54 22.12 -9.99 -15.11
CA ASP A 54 22.92 -9.48 -16.23
C ASP A 54 24.32 -9.05 -15.77
N VAL A 55 24.40 -8.37 -14.63
CA VAL A 55 25.65 -7.98 -13.98
C VAL A 55 26.48 -9.20 -13.55
N GLN A 56 25.86 -10.19 -12.92
CA GLN A 56 26.56 -11.37 -12.42
C GLN A 56 27.02 -12.31 -13.53
N SER A 57 26.26 -12.40 -14.63
CA SER A 57 26.63 -13.19 -15.80
C SER A 57 27.73 -12.54 -16.64
N GLY A 58 28.09 -11.28 -16.36
CA GLY A 58 29.08 -10.52 -17.12
C GLY A 58 28.58 -10.10 -18.51
N ASN A 59 27.28 -10.20 -18.77
CA ASN A 59 26.65 -9.86 -20.04
C ASN A 59 26.14 -8.41 -20.02
N THR A 60 27.03 -7.47 -19.69
CA THR A 60 26.69 -6.05 -19.55
C THR A 60 27.38 -5.22 -20.63
N ASP A 61 26.57 -4.53 -21.42
CA ASP A 61 26.96 -3.51 -22.40
C ASP A 61 27.01 -2.09 -21.81
N PHE A 62 26.91 -1.96 -20.49
CA PHE A 62 26.90 -0.71 -19.75
C PHE A 62 27.90 -0.73 -18.59
N THR A 63 28.40 0.45 -18.21
CA THR A 63 29.33 0.65 -17.08
C THR A 63 28.70 1.41 -15.92
N LEU A 64 27.46 1.87 -16.08
CA LEU A 64 26.77 2.72 -15.12
C LEU A 64 25.29 2.35 -15.05
N VAL A 65 24.76 2.26 -13.83
CA VAL A 65 23.34 2.09 -13.53
C VAL A 65 22.83 3.39 -12.92
N LEU A 66 21.89 4.04 -13.60
CA LEU A 66 21.20 5.21 -13.07
C LEU A 66 19.93 4.80 -12.33
N VAL A 67 19.81 5.25 -11.09
CA VAL A 67 18.66 5.01 -10.23
C VAL A 67 18.10 6.37 -9.84
N TYR A 68 16.78 6.53 -9.86
CA TYR A 68 16.18 7.82 -9.49
C TYR A 68 16.56 8.24 -8.04
N ASP A 69 16.31 7.39 -7.05
CA ASP A 69 16.66 7.62 -5.65
C ASP A 69 16.99 6.31 -4.91
N VAL A 70 17.51 6.39 -3.67
CA VAL A 70 17.87 5.21 -2.86
C VAL A 70 16.67 4.29 -2.61
N SER A 71 15.46 4.86 -2.55
CA SER A 71 14.24 4.10 -2.30
C SER A 71 13.83 3.21 -3.48
N ARG A 72 14.30 3.51 -4.70
CA ARG A 72 14.12 2.70 -5.91
C ARG A 72 15.13 1.59 -6.06
N TRP A 73 16.32 1.72 -5.47
CA TRP A 73 17.27 0.62 -5.41
C TRP A 73 16.74 -0.51 -4.53
N GLY A 74 16.34 -0.18 -3.31
CA GLY A 74 15.75 -1.13 -2.40
C GLY A 74 15.66 -0.56 -0.99
N ARG A 75 14.49 -0.75 -0.37
CA ARG A 75 14.23 -0.45 1.05
C ARG A 75 14.07 -1.78 1.79
N PHE A 76 15.01 -2.67 1.56
CA PHE A 76 14.99 -3.98 2.18
C PHE A 76 14.97 -3.84 3.70
N GLN A 77 14.32 -4.78 4.37
CA GLN A 77 14.25 -4.78 5.83
C GLN A 77 15.63 -4.94 6.47
N ASP A 78 16.53 -5.62 5.76
CA ASP A 78 17.95 -5.65 6.04
C ASP A 78 18.68 -4.65 5.14
N ALA A 79 19.32 -3.64 5.74
CA ALA A 79 20.04 -2.61 5.00
C ALA A 79 21.27 -3.18 4.26
N ASP A 80 21.80 -4.32 4.72
CA ASP A 80 22.93 -5.00 4.10
C ASP A 80 22.54 -5.61 2.75
N GLU A 81 21.27 -5.94 2.53
CA GLU A 81 20.77 -6.46 1.26
C GLU A 81 20.90 -5.40 0.14
N SER A 82 20.56 -4.14 0.43
CA SER A 82 20.75 -3.03 -0.52
C SER A 82 22.23 -2.80 -0.82
N ALA A 83 23.08 -2.92 0.20
CA ALA A 83 24.52 -2.79 0.06
C ALA A 83 25.14 -3.92 -0.76
N TYR A 84 24.66 -5.16 -0.55
CA TYR A 84 25.09 -6.35 -1.25
C TYR A 84 24.85 -6.24 -2.76
N TYR A 85 23.65 -5.82 -3.19
CA TYR A 85 23.37 -5.64 -4.61
C TYR A 85 24.20 -4.52 -5.26
N GLU A 86 24.42 -3.41 -4.54
CA GLU A 86 25.30 -2.34 -5.05
C GLU A 86 26.75 -2.84 -5.13
N TYR A 87 27.18 -3.65 -4.17
CA TYR A 87 28.50 -4.27 -4.16
C TYR A 87 28.70 -5.24 -5.33
N ILE A 88 27.68 -6.02 -5.70
CA ILE A 88 27.73 -6.88 -6.90
C ILE A 88 28.03 -6.05 -8.15
N CYS A 89 27.31 -4.93 -8.35
CA CYS A 89 27.53 -4.03 -9.48
C CYS A 89 28.95 -3.46 -9.47
N ARG A 90 29.39 -2.92 -8.32
CA ARG A 90 30.72 -2.33 -8.18
C ARG A 90 31.83 -3.34 -8.45
N ARG A 91 31.67 -4.57 -7.97
CA ARG A 91 32.64 -5.66 -8.20
C ARG A 91 32.73 -6.05 -9.67
N ALA A 92 31.65 -5.91 -10.43
CA ALA A 92 31.64 -6.08 -11.88
C ALA A 92 32.16 -4.85 -12.65
N GLY A 93 32.62 -3.80 -11.95
CA GLY A 93 33.09 -2.56 -12.57
C GLY A 93 31.96 -1.61 -12.98
N ILE A 94 30.73 -1.86 -12.49
CA ILE A 94 29.54 -1.09 -12.83
C ILE A 94 29.22 -0.14 -11.67
N ALA A 95 29.25 1.15 -11.94
CA ALA A 95 28.87 2.16 -10.97
C ALA A 95 27.34 2.23 -10.82
N VAL A 96 26.86 2.63 -9.64
CA VAL A 96 25.42 2.88 -9.40
C VAL A 96 25.28 4.33 -8.97
N GLU A 97 24.59 5.17 -9.73
CA GLU A 97 24.39 6.59 -9.41
C GLU A 97 22.93 6.89 -9.10
N TYR A 98 22.71 7.83 -8.17
CA TYR A 98 21.38 8.24 -7.72
C TYR A 98 21.07 9.64 -8.23
N CYS A 99 20.16 9.76 -9.20
CA CYS A 99 19.91 11.01 -9.93
C CYS A 99 19.31 12.13 -9.07
N ALA A 100 18.49 11.78 -8.07
CA ALA A 100 17.82 12.74 -7.18
C ALA A 100 18.62 13.06 -5.90
N GLU A 101 19.82 12.48 -5.72
CA GLU A 101 20.65 12.69 -4.54
C GLU A 101 21.69 13.77 -4.78
N GLN A 102 21.83 14.72 -3.85
CA GLN A 102 22.77 15.86 -3.94
C GLN A 102 24.22 15.50 -3.55
N PHE A 103 24.56 14.22 -3.43
CA PHE A 103 25.92 13.77 -3.14
C PHE A 103 26.41 12.86 -4.27
N ASP A 104 27.64 13.09 -4.72
CA ASP A 104 28.29 12.21 -5.68
C ASP A 104 28.52 10.84 -5.03
N ASN A 105 28.27 9.76 -5.78
CA ASN A 105 28.61 8.41 -5.33
C ASN A 105 30.11 8.13 -5.55
N ASP A 106 30.93 8.99 -4.96
CA ASP A 106 32.39 9.02 -5.07
C ASP A 106 33.09 7.96 -4.19
N GLY A 107 32.32 7.19 -3.42
CA GLY A 107 32.85 6.23 -2.45
C GLY A 107 33.52 6.88 -1.24
N SER A 108 33.37 8.19 -1.04
CA SER A 108 33.89 8.86 0.14
C SER A 108 33.28 8.27 1.43
N PRO A 109 34.03 8.32 2.56
CA PRO A 109 33.50 7.90 3.86
C PRO A 109 32.21 8.65 4.22
N ILE A 110 32.09 9.92 3.80
CA ILE A 110 30.90 10.75 4.01
C ILE A 110 29.72 10.24 3.17
N SER A 111 29.90 9.96 1.87
CA SER A 111 28.82 9.43 1.03
C SER A 111 28.38 8.03 1.51
N THR A 112 29.30 7.21 2.01
CA THR A 112 28.99 5.90 2.61
C THR A 112 28.16 6.03 3.90
N ILE A 113 28.53 6.94 4.80
CA ILE A 113 27.78 7.18 6.05
C ILE A 113 26.39 7.75 5.74
N VAL A 114 26.29 8.76 4.86
CA VAL A 114 25.01 9.37 4.48
C VAL A 114 24.09 8.35 3.83
N LYS A 115 24.62 7.47 2.98
CA LYS A 115 23.86 6.34 2.40
C LYS A 115 23.38 5.36 3.48
N GLY A 116 24.25 4.98 4.41
CA GLY A 116 23.89 4.08 5.52
C GLY A 116 22.76 4.66 6.37
N VAL A 117 22.86 5.94 6.73
CA VAL A 117 21.82 6.67 7.46
C VAL A 117 20.53 6.73 6.66
N LYS A 118 20.57 7.07 5.37
CA LYS A 118 19.36 7.11 4.52
C LYS A 118 18.71 5.74 4.34
N ARG A 119 19.50 4.66 4.23
CA ARG A 119 18.98 3.28 4.16
C ARG A 119 18.28 2.89 5.46
N ALA A 120 18.94 3.14 6.59
CA ALA A 120 18.35 2.92 7.91
C ALA A 120 17.07 3.75 8.08
N MET A 121 17.10 5.04 7.74
CA MET A 121 15.93 5.93 7.79
C MET A 121 14.81 5.50 6.85
N ALA A 122 15.10 4.99 5.65
CA ALA A 122 14.07 4.52 4.74
C ALA A 122 13.40 3.23 5.24
N GLY A 123 14.15 2.34 5.91
CA GLY A 123 13.61 1.18 6.61
C GLY A 123 12.80 1.56 7.86
N GLU A 124 13.33 2.48 8.67
CA GLU A 124 12.68 3.04 9.87
C GLU A 124 11.41 3.82 9.53
N TYR A 125 11.41 4.58 8.42
CA TYR A 125 10.29 5.41 7.99
C TYR A 125 9.00 4.59 7.83
N SER A 126 9.08 3.38 7.28
CA SER A 126 7.90 2.51 7.15
C SER A 126 7.39 2.04 8.51
N ARG A 127 8.28 1.75 9.47
CA ARG A 127 7.91 1.33 10.82
C ARG A 127 7.30 2.49 11.60
N GLU A 128 7.95 3.65 11.57
CA GLU A 128 7.47 4.87 12.24
C GLU A 128 6.14 5.34 11.63
N LEU A 129 5.99 5.29 10.30
CA LEU A 129 4.74 5.60 9.61
C LEU A 129 3.64 4.63 10.03
N SER A 130 3.91 3.31 10.08
CA SER A 130 2.93 2.33 10.53
C SER A 130 2.46 2.62 11.96
N THR A 131 3.38 2.92 12.87
CA THR A 131 3.05 3.28 14.26
C THR A 131 2.19 4.55 14.32
N LYS A 132 2.54 5.58 13.55
CA LYS A 132 1.76 6.84 13.48
C LYS A 132 0.38 6.63 12.85
N VAL A 133 0.28 5.84 11.78
CA VAL A 133 -1.00 5.52 11.12
C VAL A 133 -1.89 4.73 12.07
N PHE A 134 -1.36 3.72 12.74
CA PHE A 134 -2.12 2.92 13.70
C PHE A 134 -2.63 3.78 14.86
N ALA A 135 -1.76 4.60 15.47
CA ALA A 135 -2.15 5.52 16.53
C ALA A 135 -3.20 6.55 16.02
N GLY A 136 -3.07 7.03 14.80
CA GLY A 136 -4.04 7.93 14.17
C GLY A 136 -5.41 7.27 13.95
N GLN A 137 -5.43 6.03 13.45
CA GLN A 137 -6.66 5.24 13.30
C GLN A 137 -7.31 4.99 14.65
N GLY A 138 -6.55 4.61 15.68
CA GLY A 138 -7.03 4.42 17.05
C GLY A 138 -7.75 5.64 17.60
N ARG A 139 -7.14 6.83 17.52
CA ARG A 139 -7.77 8.09 17.96
C ARG A 139 -9.06 8.42 17.21
N LEU A 140 -9.17 8.05 15.94
CA LEU A 140 -10.40 8.27 15.17
C LEU A 140 -11.50 7.29 15.58
N ILE A 141 -11.14 6.04 15.91
CA ILE A 141 -12.07 5.05 16.46
C ILE A 141 -12.60 5.50 17.82
N GLU A 142 -11.73 5.99 18.70
CA GLU A 142 -12.11 6.55 20.02
C GLU A 142 -13.10 7.72 19.89
N LYS A 143 -13.05 8.47 18.78
CA LYS A 143 -14.01 9.54 18.44
C LYS A 143 -15.30 9.04 17.78
N GLY A 144 -15.48 7.72 17.65
CA GLY A 144 -16.66 7.12 17.04
C GLY A 144 -16.64 7.03 15.52
N TYR A 145 -15.50 7.30 14.87
CA TYR A 145 -15.39 7.20 13.41
C TYR A 145 -14.94 5.81 12.95
N ARG A 146 -15.60 5.30 11.91
CA ARG A 146 -15.30 4.03 11.28
C ARG A 146 -14.02 4.11 10.44
N GLN A 147 -13.00 3.36 10.84
CA GLN A 147 -11.74 3.21 10.09
C GLN A 147 -11.78 1.99 9.17
N GLY A 148 -12.46 2.14 8.03
CA GLY A 148 -12.52 1.10 6.99
C GLY A 148 -13.43 -0.08 7.33
N GLY A 149 -13.31 -1.15 6.52
CA GLY A 149 -14.15 -2.35 6.61
C GLY A 149 -15.60 -2.15 6.13
N PRO A 150 -16.33 -3.26 5.88
CA PRO A 150 -17.77 -3.20 5.58
C PRO A 150 -18.57 -2.70 6.80
N ALA A 151 -19.78 -2.19 6.56
CA ALA A 151 -20.73 -1.86 7.63
C ALA A 151 -21.32 -3.12 8.28
N GLY A 152 -21.62 -4.15 7.47
CA GLY A 152 -22.42 -5.30 7.88
C GLY A 152 -23.91 -5.10 7.59
N PHE A 153 -24.66 -6.20 7.62
CA PHE A 153 -26.10 -6.22 7.36
C PHE A 153 -26.86 -5.33 8.37
N GLY A 154 -27.83 -4.54 7.90
CA GLY A 154 -28.59 -3.62 8.74
C GLY A 154 -27.89 -2.29 9.07
N LEU A 155 -26.66 -2.08 8.60
CA LEU A 155 -25.91 -0.84 8.79
C LEU A 155 -25.48 -0.22 7.45
N ARG A 156 -25.16 1.07 7.47
CA ARG A 156 -24.62 1.81 6.33
C ARG A 156 -23.39 2.61 6.72
N ARG A 157 -22.43 2.71 5.80
CA ARG A 157 -21.27 3.59 5.92
C ARG A 157 -21.70 4.98 5.48
N THR A 158 -21.81 5.91 6.40
CA THR A 158 -22.27 7.27 6.09
C THR A 158 -21.10 8.23 6.16
N LEU A 159 -20.89 8.97 5.07
CA LEU A 159 -19.89 10.02 4.96
C LEU A 159 -20.42 11.29 5.60
N ILE A 160 -19.62 11.88 6.48
CA ILE A 160 -19.88 13.18 7.10
C ILE A 160 -18.69 14.11 6.88
N ASP A 161 -18.94 15.42 6.82
CA ASP A 161 -17.87 16.43 6.79
C ASP A 161 -17.25 16.66 8.19
N GLU A 162 -16.39 17.67 8.30
CA GLU A 162 -15.73 18.03 9.56
C GLU A 162 -16.67 18.66 10.60
N HIS A 163 -17.83 19.16 10.18
CA HIS A 163 -18.87 19.71 11.04
C HIS A 163 -19.92 18.66 11.42
N GLY A 164 -19.81 17.44 10.90
CA GLY A 164 -20.74 16.34 11.15
C GLY A 164 -21.96 16.32 10.23
N VAL A 165 -21.97 17.14 9.17
CA VAL A 165 -23.06 17.16 8.19
C VAL A 165 -22.95 15.93 7.28
N ILE A 166 -24.07 15.25 7.06
CA ILE A 166 -24.15 14.07 6.20
C ILE A 166 -23.96 14.49 4.74
N LYS A 167 -22.98 13.86 4.08
CA LYS A 167 -22.69 14.05 2.65
C LYS A 167 -23.31 12.95 1.79
N GLY A 168 -23.53 11.77 2.35
CA GLY A 168 -24.12 10.63 1.66
C GLY A 168 -23.72 9.29 2.25
N VAL A 169 -24.27 8.22 1.68
CA VAL A 169 -23.90 6.84 2.01
C VAL A 169 -22.80 6.38 1.04
N LEU A 170 -21.80 5.66 1.55
CA LEU A 170 -20.75 5.04 0.78
C LEU A 170 -21.11 3.60 0.47
N ASP A 171 -21.14 3.27 -0.82
CA ASP A 171 -21.34 1.91 -1.29
C ASP A 171 -20.09 1.03 -1.03
N ARG A 172 -20.26 -0.27 -1.27
CA ARG A 172 -19.18 -1.24 -1.11
C ARG A 172 -18.03 -0.92 -2.07
N GLY A 173 -16.84 -0.78 -1.52
CA GLY A 173 -15.64 -0.41 -2.28
C GLY A 173 -15.44 1.10 -2.44
N GLU A 174 -16.41 1.93 -2.04
CA GLU A 174 -16.25 3.37 -2.05
C GLU A 174 -15.45 3.86 -0.83
N HIS A 175 -14.67 4.90 -1.08
CA HIS A 175 -13.80 5.53 -0.10
C HIS A 175 -14.04 7.03 -0.08
N LYS A 176 -13.84 7.64 1.09
CA LYS A 176 -13.78 9.10 1.18
C LYS A 176 -12.62 9.62 0.33
N SER A 177 -12.87 10.69 -0.40
CA SER A 177 -11.85 11.35 -1.23
C SER A 177 -11.20 12.53 -0.50
N ILE A 178 -11.88 13.11 0.49
CA ILE A 178 -11.38 14.24 1.27
C ILE A 178 -10.86 13.75 2.62
N GLN A 179 -9.68 14.22 3.02
CA GLN A 179 -9.01 13.76 4.24
C GLN A 179 -9.76 14.18 5.51
N THR A 180 -10.37 15.37 5.53
CA THR A 180 -11.14 15.92 6.65
C THR A 180 -12.49 15.23 6.87
N ASP A 181 -13.09 14.65 5.83
CA ASP A 181 -14.32 13.87 5.96
C ASP A 181 -14.12 12.65 6.90
N ARG A 182 -15.22 12.21 7.51
CA ARG A 182 -15.27 11.06 8.40
C ARG A 182 -16.34 10.08 7.93
N VAL A 183 -16.19 8.82 8.32
CA VAL A 183 -17.19 7.79 8.07
C VAL A 183 -17.74 7.37 9.42
N ILE A 184 -19.05 7.27 9.53
CA ILE A 184 -19.75 6.71 10.69
C ILE A 184 -20.61 5.53 10.23
N LEU A 185 -21.07 4.73 11.20
CA LEU A 185 -22.08 3.70 10.94
C LEU A 185 -23.45 4.26 11.34
N THR A 186 -24.38 4.22 10.40
CA THR A 186 -25.79 4.55 10.64
C THR A 186 -26.66 3.33 10.39
N LEU A 187 -27.89 3.36 10.88
CA LEU A 187 -28.87 2.32 10.57
C LEU A 187 -29.14 2.25 9.07
N GLY A 188 -29.29 1.03 8.55
CA GLY A 188 -29.74 0.75 7.21
C GLY A 188 -31.26 0.80 7.08
N PRO A 189 -31.82 0.23 6.00
CA PRO A 189 -33.25 0.08 5.80
C PRO A 189 -33.92 -0.56 7.01
N ALA A 190 -35.11 -0.09 7.37
CA ALA A 190 -35.85 -0.58 8.53
C ALA A 190 -36.06 -2.10 8.48
N GLU A 191 -36.33 -2.64 7.29
CA GLU A 191 -36.49 -4.08 7.06
C GLU A 191 -35.25 -4.88 7.47
N GLU A 192 -34.04 -4.41 7.14
CA GLU A 192 -32.80 -5.08 7.55
C GLU A 192 -32.57 -4.96 9.06
N VAL A 193 -32.83 -3.78 9.62
CA VAL A 193 -32.66 -3.52 11.06
C VAL A 193 -33.60 -4.39 11.89
N ASP A 194 -34.86 -4.49 11.47
CA ASP A 194 -35.86 -5.30 12.15
C ASP A 194 -35.58 -6.80 11.97
N LEU A 195 -35.01 -7.22 10.83
CA LEU A 195 -34.51 -8.58 10.65
C LEU A 195 -33.40 -8.91 11.66
N VAL A 196 -32.40 -8.03 11.81
CA VAL A 196 -31.32 -8.21 12.79
C VAL A 196 -31.88 -8.29 14.21
N ARG A 197 -32.81 -7.41 14.58
CA ARG A 197 -33.49 -7.49 15.88
C ARG A 197 -34.22 -8.83 16.07
N GLY A 198 -34.90 -9.31 15.03
CA GLY A 198 -35.59 -10.60 15.02
C GLY A 198 -34.62 -11.78 15.21
N ILE A 199 -33.44 -11.74 14.56
CA ILE A 199 -32.38 -12.72 14.74
C ILE A 199 -31.92 -12.77 16.20
N TYR A 200 -31.62 -11.62 16.81
CA TYR A 200 -31.24 -11.56 18.22
C TYR A 200 -32.35 -12.06 19.14
N GLN A 201 -33.61 -11.73 18.84
CA GLN A 201 -34.74 -12.20 19.64
C GLN A 201 -34.93 -13.72 19.55
N ALA A 202 -34.82 -14.30 18.34
CA ALA A 202 -34.88 -15.75 18.13
C ALA A 202 -33.76 -16.49 18.88
N PHE A 203 -32.54 -15.94 18.83
CA PHE A 203 -31.40 -16.53 19.52
C PHE A 203 -31.50 -16.41 21.05
N VAL A 204 -31.68 -15.18 21.57
CA VAL A 204 -31.60 -14.89 23.01
C VAL A 204 -32.84 -15.36 23.77
N HIS A 205 -34.03 -15.18 23.20
CA HIS A 205 -35.29 -15.40 23.92
C HIS A 205 -36.02 -16.67 23.51
N GLN A 206 -35.82 -17.15 22.29
CA GLN A 206 -36.52 -18.33 21.78
C GLN A 206 -35.63 -19.58 21.70
N GLY A 207 -34.31 -19.44 21.90
CA GLY A 207 -33.36 -20.55 21.99
C GLY A 207 -33.01 -21.18 20.63
N TYR A 208 -33.28 -20.50 19.52
CA TYR A 208 -32.88 -20.97 18.20
C TYR A 208 -31.36 -20.90 18.04
N SER A 209 -30.77 -21.94 17.46
CA SER A 209 -29.36 -21.94 17.08
C SER A 209 -29.11 -21.05 15.86
N GLU A 210 -27.86 -20.62 15.67
CA GLU A 210 -27.49 -19.79 14.52
C GLU A 210 -27.74 -20.52 13.20
N ARG A 211 -27.68 -21.86 13.20
CA ARG A 211 -27.99 -22.68 12.03
C ARG A 211 -29.49 -22.68 11.72
N GLU A 212 -30.34 -22.86 12.72
CA GLU A 212 -31.80 -22.83 12.51
C GLU A 212 -32.26 -21.45 12.02
N ILE A 213 -31.65 -20.38 12.55
CA ILE A 213 -31.92 -19.01 12.08
C ILE A 213 -31.47 -18.83 10.64
N ALA A 214 -30.25 -19.26 10.29
CA ALA A 214 -29.77 -19.17 8.91
C ALA A 214 -30.65 -19.97 7.94
N ASP A 215 -31.08 -21.16 8.33
CA ASP A 215 -31.96 -22.01 7.52
C ASP A 215 -33.35 -21.38 7.32
N ASP A 216 -33.94 -20.75 8.36
CA ASP A 216 -35.19 -19.97 8.24
C ASP A 216 -35.05 -18.79 7.27
N LEU A 217 -34.00 -17.98 7.43
CA LEU A 217 -33.74 -16.82 6.58
C LEU A 217 -33.56 -17.23 5.11
N ASN A 218 -32.85 -18.33 4.87
CA ASN A 218 -32.67 -18.92 3.55
C ASN A 218 -33.99 -19.47 2.98
N GLN A 219 -34.81 -20.14 3.80
CA GLN A 219 -36.12 -20.65 3.38
C GLN A 219 -37.08 -19.52 3.00
N ARG A 220 -36.98 -18.38 3.69
CA ARG A 220 -37.71 -17.14 3.37
C ARG A 220 -37.16 -16.38 2.16
N GLY A 221 -36.05 -16.85 1.58
CA GLY A 221 -35.43 -16.24 0.41
C GLY A 221 -34.76 -14.89 0.69
N ILE A 222 -34.38 -14.61 1.94
CA ILE A 222 -33.74 -13.35 2.32
C ILE A 222 -32.22 -13.49 2.17
N PRO A 223 -31.57 -12.77 1.24
CA PRO A 223 -30.12 -12.86 1.08
C PRO A 223 -29.37 -11.98 2.09
N THR A 224 -28.10 -12.29 2.29
CA THR A 224 -27.14 -11.44 3.03
C THR A 224 -26.84 -10.13 2.27
N ASP A 225 -26.09 -9.22 2.90
CA ASP A 225 -25.61 -7.95 2.30
C ASP A 225 -24.67 -8.18 1.09
N LEU A 226 -24.20 -9.42 0.91
CA LEU A 226 -23.39 -9.85 -0.23
C LEU A 226 -24.18 -10.60 -1.30
N GLY A 227 -25.52 -10.69 -1.17
CA GLY A 227 -26.36 -11.45 -2.11
C GLY A 227 -26.19 -12.96 -2.00
N ARG A 228 -25.70 -13.47 -0.86
CA ARG A 228 -25.41 -14.90 -0.62
C ARG A 228 -26.40 -15.49 0.39
N PRO A 229 -26.62 -16.82 0.36
CA PRO A 229 -27.32 -17.51 1.44
C PRO A 229 -26.63 -17.30 2.79
N TRP A 230 -27.41 -17.27 3.85
CA TRP A 230 -26.94 -17.26 5.23
C TRP A 230 -26.24 -18.56 5.58
N SER A 231 -25.25 -18.46 6.46
CA SER A 231 -24.56 -19.61 7.03
C SER A 231 -24.47 -19.42 8.53
N ARG A 232 -24.08 -20.46 9.28
CA ARG A 232 -23.83 -20.35 10.72
C ARG A 232 -22.84 -19.20 11.07
N GLY A 233 -21.91 -18.88 10.18
CA GLY A 233 -20.86 -17.88 10.42
C GLY A 233 -21.15 -16.50 9.82
N THR A 234 -22.35 -16.26 9.30
CA THR A 234 -22.76 -15.00 8.66
C THR A 234 -23.94 -14.43 9.42
#